data_AF-A0A242Z024-F1
#
_entry.id   AF-A0A242Z024-F1
#
_cell.length_a   1.000
_cell.length_b   1.000
_cell.length_c   1.000
_cell.angle_alpha   90.00
_cell.angle_beta   90.00
_cell.angle_gamma   90.00
#
_symmetry.space_group_name_H-M   'P 1'
#
loop_
_entity.id
_entity.type
_entity.pdbx_description
1 polymer ?
#
loop_
_entity_poly.entity_id
_entity_poly.type
_entity_poly.pdbx_seq_one_letter_code
_entity_poly.pdbx_strand_id
1 'polypeptide(L)'
;MDVKLEEPTSIQLKKLNLGLYKLNLDRYLVLKVYIWVELLNERIIPIKWYLPSQEGTNVEIEFAHASDDLFIAKEQLKTYIRDLQKNHNIFLRTNF
;
A
#
# COMPACT_ATOMS: atom_id res chain seq x y z
N MET A 1 12.75 10.08 -29.45
CA MET A 1 13.17 9.62 -28.11
C MET A 1 12.12 8.64 -27.66
N ASP A 2 12.42 7.35 -27.76
CA ASP A 2 11.54 6.30 -27.22
C ASP A 2 11.63 6.36 -25.70
N VAL A 3 10.57 6.86 -25.07
CA VAL A 3 10.41 6.76 -23.63
C VAL A 3 10.13 5.29 -23.34
N LYS A 4 11.16 4.54 -22.94
CA LYS A 4 10.94 3.24 -22.30
C LYS A 4 10.17 3.51 -21.03
N LEU A 5 8.87 3.23 -21.06
CA LEU A 5 8.07 3.09 -19.84
C LEU A 5 8.68 1.91 -19.09
N GLU A 6 9.32 2.18 -17.95
CA GLU A 6 9.77 1.11 -17.06
C GLU A 6 8.53 0.31 -16.62
N GLU A 7 8.55 -1.01 -16.81
CA GLU A 7 7.46 -1.85 -16.35
C GLU A 7 7.38 -1.76 -14.81
N PRO A 8 6.17 -1.63 -14.24
CA PRO A 8 6.02 -1.55 -12.80
C PRO A 8 6.63 -2.79 -12.14
N THR A 9 7.52 -2.56 -11.18
CA THR A 9 8.17 -3.64 -10.43
C THR A 9 7.15 -4.24 -9.45
N SER A 10 7.29 -5.53 -9.10
CA SER A 10 6.38 -6.19 -8.17
C SER A 10 7.13 -6.72 -6.94
N ILE A 11 6.52 -6.54 -5.76
CA ILE A 11 7.01 -7.10 -4.49
C ILE A 11 5.95 -8.04 -3.89
N GLN A 12 6.39 -9.09 -3.19
CA GLN A 12 5.51 -10.01 -2.47
C GLN A 12 5.61 -9.80 -0.95
N LEU A 13 4.51 -9.34 -0.35
CA LEU A 13 4.43 -9.07 1.09
C LEU A 13 3.90 -10.31 1.84
N LYS A 14 4.80 -11.23 2.19
CA LYS A 14 4.45 -12.53 2.81
C LYS A 14 3.63 -12.41 4.11
N LYS A 15 3.82 -11.33 4.87
CA LYS A 15 3.09 -11.06 6.12
C LYS A 15 1.64 -10.62 5.89
N LEU A 16 1.32 -10.07 4.73
CA LEU A 16 -0.04 -9.80 4.28
C LEU A 16 -0.50 -11.00 3.44
N ASN A 17 -0.97 -12.06 4.08
CA ASN A 17 -1.41 -13.26 3.37
C ASN A 17 -2.90 -13.56 3.62
N LEU A 18 -3.41 -14.55 2.89
CA LEU A 18 -4.81 -14.97 2.93
C LEU A 18 -5.23 -15.47 4.32
N GLY A 19 -4.30 -16.11 5.05
CA GLY A 19 -4.55 -16.56 6.42
C GLY A 19 -4.87 -15.38 7.33
N LEU A 20 -4.02 -14.33 7.32
CA LEU A 20 -4.27 -13.12 8.10
C LEU A 20 -5.56 -12.42 7.66
N TYR A 21 -5.78 -12.29 6.35
CA TYR A 21 -6.99 -11.67 5.79
C TYR A 21 -8.28 -12.33 6.28
N LYS A 22 -8.32 -13.67 6.29
CA LYS A 22 -9.51 -14.44 6.73
C LYS A 22 -9.67 -14.50 8.25
N LEU A 23 -8.57 -14.61 8.99
CA LEU A 23 -8.62 -14.78 10.44
C LEU A 23 -8.87 -13.44 11.16
N ASN A 24 -8.29 -12.36 10.66
CA ASN A 24 -8.39 -11.03 11.27
C ASN A 24 -8.19 -9.94 10.21
N LEU A 25 -9.31 -9.57 9.57
CA LEU A 25 -9.34 -8.55 8.52
C LEU A 25 -8.81 -7.20 9.03
N ASP A 26 -9.18 -6.77 10.22
CA ASP A 26 -8.75 -5.48 10.75
C ASP A 26 -7.23 -5.41 10.90
N ARG A 27 -6.62 -6.48 11.42
CA ARG A 27 -5.17 -6.59 11.52
C ARG A 27 -4.50 -6.62 10.14
N TYR A 28 -5.11 -7.26 9.15
CA TYR A 28 -4.63 -7.22 7.76
C TYR A 28 -4.63 -5.78 7.24
N LEU A 29 -5.73 -5.05 7.41
CA LEU A 29 -5.90 -3.68 6.91
C LEU A 29 -4.96 -2.69 7.59
N VAL A 30 -4.79 -2.79 8.92
CA VAL A 30 -3.83 -1.97 9.68
C VAL A 30 -2.39 -2.26 9.25
N LEU A 31 -2.03 -3.54 9.09
CA LEU A 31 -0.69 -3.92 8.62
C LEU A 31 -0.43 -3.42 7.19
N LYS A 32 -1.44 -3.44 6.32
CA LYS A 32 -1.36 -2.88 4.98
C LYS A 32 -1.07 -1.38 5.02
N VAL A 33 -1.76 -0.61 5.87
CA VAL A 33 -1.47 0.82 6.07
C VAL A 33 -0.05 1.03 6.56
N TYR A 34 0.38 0.27 7.57
CA TYR A 34 1.74 0.35 8.10
C TYR A 34 2.79 0.13 7.01
N ILE A 35 2.67 -0.95 6.22
CA ILE A 35 3.62 -1.24 5.14
C ILE A 35 3.58 -0.14 4.07
N TRP A 36 2.40 0.38 3.73
CA TRP A 36 2.29 1.50 2.78
C TRP A 36 3.07 2.72 3.28
N VAL A 37 2.98 3.08 4.56
CA VAL A 37 3.77 4.17 5.15
C VAL A 37 5.28 3.90 5.01
N GLU A 38 5.73 2.69 5.34
CA GLU A 38 7.15 2.32 5.22
C GLU A 38 7.64 2.41 3.76
N LEU A 39 6.86 1.95 2.79
CA LEU A 39 7.18 2.08 1.37
C LEU A 39 7.34 3.56 0.96
N LEU A 40 6.41 4.42 1.38
CA LEU A 40 6.50 5.86 1.05
C LEU A 40 7.71 6.53 1.70
N ASN A 41 8.11 6.11 2.90
CA ASN A 41 9.33 6.59 3.56
C ASN A 41 10.59 6.22 2.76
N GLU A 42 10.57 5.08 2.08
CA GLU A 42 11.63 4.62 1.18
C GLU A 42 11.51 5.17 -0.26
N ARG A 43 10.58 6.09 -0.50
CA ARG A 43 10.22 6.63 -1.82
C ARG A 43 9.70 5.59 -2.82
N ILE A 44 9.07 4.54 -2.31
CA ILE A 44 8.40 3.49 -3.10
C ILE A 44 6.89 3.71 -3.05
N ILE A 45 6.25 3.81 -4.21
CA ILE A 45 4.82 4.07 -4.33
C ILE A 45 4.13 2.76 -4.74
N PRO A 46 3.22 2.21 -3.92
CA PRO A 46 2.41 1.07 -4.34
C PRO A 46 1.29 1.52 -5.28
N ILE A 47 1.27 0.95 -6.47
CA ILE A 47 0.32 1.24 -7.55
C ILE A 47 -0.91 0.36 -7.45
N LYS A 48 -0.70 -0.92 -7.13
CA LYS A 48 -1.80 -1.88 -7.08
C LYS A 48 -1.54 -2.97 -6.08
N TRP A 49 -2.51 -3.15 -5.19
CA TRP A 49 -2.53 -4.24 -4.22
C TRP A 49 -3.40 -5.38 -4.77
N TYR A 50 -2.80 -6.54 -4.99
CA TYR A 50 -3.54 -7.71 -5.44
C TYR A 50 -4.30 -8.37 -4.30
N LEU A 51 -5.20 -9.29 -4.65
CA LEU A 51 -5.86 -10.14 -3.66
C LEU A 51 -4.83 -11.00 -2.93
N PRO A 52 -4.96 -11.16 -1.60
CA PRO A 52 -4.03 -11.96 -0.82
C PRO A 52 -4.10 -13.43 -1.22
N SER A 53 -2.94 -14.07 -1.35
CA SER A 53 -2.79 -15.52 -1.52
C SER A 53 -2.19 -16.15 -0.27
N GLN A 54 -2.02 -17.48 -0.25
CA GLN A 54 -1.32 -18.17 0.85
C GLN A 54 0.15 -17.73 0.96
N GLU A 55 0.75 -17.30 -0.14
CA GLU A 55 2.17 -16.90 -0.20
C GLU A 55 2.37 -15.43 0.21
N GLY A 56 1.31 -14.62 0.15
CA GLY A 56 1.33 -13.20 0.48
C GLY A 56 0.46 -12.37 -0.47
N THR A 57 0.59 -11.05 -0.35
CA THR A 57 -0.05 -10.08 -1.22
C THR A 57 1.00 -9.52 -2.15
N ASN A 58 0.80 -9.70 -3.45
CA ASN A 58 1.61 -9.04 -4.46
C ASN A 58 1.20 -7.57 -4.56
N VAL A 59 2.20 -6.70 -4.74
CA VAL A 59 2.00 -5.26 -4.88
C VAL A 59 2.85 -4.78 -6.04
N GLU A 60 2.21 -4.18 -7.04
CA GLU A 60 2.92 -3.39 -8.05
C GLU A 60 3.38 -2.10 -7.42
N ILE A 61 4.63 -1.73 -7.68
CA ILE A 61 5.30 -0.56 -7.15
C ILE A 61 5.99 0.23 -8.25
N GLU A 62 6.19 1.51 -7.98
CA GLU A 62 7.09 2.39 -8.71
C GLU A 62 7.97 3.17 -7.74
N PHE A 63 9.04 3.78 -8.25
CA PHE A 63 9.93 4.63 -7.45
C PHE A 63 9.59 6.10 -7.71
N ALA A 64 9.44 6.88 -6.63
CA ALA A 64 9.09 8.29 -6.76
C ALA A 64 10.25 9.12 -7.32
N HIS A 65 10.07 9.69 -8.50
CA HIS A 65 11.09 10.48 -9.20
C HIS A 65 11.10 11.95 -8.72
N ALA A 66 9.96 12.46 -8.28
CA ALA A 66 9.80 13.81 -7.76
C ALA A 66 9.11 13.83 -6.38
N SER A 67 9.22 14.97 -5.67
CA SER A 67 8.50 15.17 -4.41
C SER A 67 6.99 15.21 -4.59
N ASP A 68 6.52 15.66 -5.76
CA ASP A 68 5.10 15.73 -6.09
C ASP A 68 4.47 14.33 -6.19
N ASP A 69 5.21 13.32 -6.68
CA ASP A 69 4.76 11.93 -6.73
C ASP A 69 4.48 11.40 -5.31
N LEU A 70 5.37 11.71 -4.37
CA LEU A 70 5.19 11.34 -2.95
C LEU A 70 4.01 12.06 -2.31
N PHE A 71 3.80 13.34 -2.66
CA PHE A 71 2.64 14.09 -2.17
C PHE A 71 1.34 13.44 -2.63
N ILE A 72 1.23 13.12 -3.92
CA ILE A 72 0.06 12.44 -4.50
C ILE A 72 -0.16 11.08 -3.81
N ALA A 73 0.90 10.29 -3.66
CA ALA A 73 0.82 8.98 -3.01
C ALA A 73 0.41 9.05 -1.52
N LYS A 74 0.87 10.08 -0.79
CA LYS A 74 0.41 10.35 0.58
C LYS A 74 -1.08 10.72 0.64
N GLU A 75 -1.58 11.49 -0.32
CA GLU A 75 -3.01 11.83 -0.39
C GLU A 75 -3.88 10.60 -0.73
N GLN A 76 -3.38 9.69 -1.56
CA GLN A 76 -4.02 8.39 -1.81
C GLN A 76 -4.10 7.54 -0.52
N LEU A 77 -3.01 7.47 0.25
CA LEU A 77 -3.00 6.78 1.54
C LEU A 77 -3.99 7.41 2.53
N LYS A 78 -4.05 8.75 2.63
CA LYS A 78 -5.03 9.45 3.46
C LYS A 78 -6.46 9.12 3.06
N THR A 79 -6.73 9.05 1.76
CA THR A 79 -8.06 8.65 1.24
C THR A 79 -8.40 7.23 1.63
N TYR A 80 -7.47 6.28 1.44
CA TYR A 80 -7.65 4.90 1.86
C TYR A 80 -7.93 4.77 3.37
N ILE A 81 -7.21 5.51 4.21
CA ILE A 81 -7.43 5.50 5.67
C ILE A 81 -8.81 6.05 6.03
N ARG A 82 -9.28 7.11 5.37
CA ARG A 82 -10.64 7.64 5.57
C ARG A 82 -11.69 6.60 5.21
N ASP A 83 -11.47 5.81 4.17
CA ASP A 83 -12.39 4.73 3.77
C ASP A 83 -12.38 3.59 4.79
N LEU A 84 -11.22 3.25 5.36
CA LEU A 84 -11.13 2.28 6.46
C LEU A 84 -11.90 2.75 7.70
N GLN A 85 -11.79 4.03 8.06
CA GLN A 85 -12.51 4.63 9.19
C GLN A 85 -14.03 4.54 9.00
N LYS A 86 -14.52 4.77 7.78
CA LYS A 86 -15.96 4.71 7.46
C LYS A 86 -16.49 3.28 7.42
N ASN A 87 -15.74 2.36 6.81
CA ASN A 87 -16.26 1.05 6.43
C ASN A 87 -15.88 -0.08 7.40
N HIS A 88 -14.80 0.10 8.18
CA HIS A 88 -14.23 -0.97 9.02
C HIS A 88 -14.09 -0.59 10.50
N ASN A 89 -14.54 0.60 10.92
CA ASN A 89 -14.40 1.10 12.30
C ASN A 89 -12.94 1.11 12.81
N ILE A 90 -11.97 1.21 11.90
CA ILE A 90 -10.53 1.27 12.18
C ILE A 90 -10.12 2.74 12.25
N PHE A 91 -9.68 3.22 13.42
CA PHE A 91 -9.23 4.59 13.59
C PHE A 91 -7.70 4.70 13.59
N LEU A 92 -7.15 5.34 12.56
CA LEU A 92 -5.73 5.66 12.47
C LEU A 92 -5.56 7.18 12.41
N ARG A 93 -4.70 7.73 13.28
CA ARG A 93 -4.27 9.12 13.20
C ARG A 93 -3.04 9.21 12.32
N THR A 94 -3.05 10.13 11.38
CA THR A 94 -1.97 10.34 10.41
C THR A 94 -1.37 11.72 10.62
N ASN A 95 -0.07 11.78 10.97
CA ASN A 95 0.67 13.02 11.22
C ASN A 95 1.92 13.07 10.30
N PHE A 96 1.72 13.04 8.99
CA PHE A 96 2.81 12.96 7.99
C PHE A 96 2.57 13.82 6.75
#